data_AF-E1WZG4-F1
#
_entry.id   AF-E1WZG4-F1
#
_cell.length_a   1.000
_cell.length_b   1.000
_cell.length_c   1.000
_cell.angle_alpha   90.00
_cell.angle_beta   90.00
_cell.angle_gamma   90.00
#
_symmetry.space_group_name_H-M   'P 1'
#
loop_
_entity.id
_entity.type
_entity.pdbx_description
1 polymer ?
#
loop_
_entity_poly.entity_id
_entity_poly.type
_entity_poly.pdbx_seq_one_letter_code
_entity_poly.pdbx_strand_id
1 'polypeptide(L)'
;MASAVKLGVKSPKVLKTFANTSNNISQKQLRHIRGNSRYRGGGYMESVEDAQEVLDAYKGGNATFLGVTSNGHQVVKVTNVKGTNVNLGAGVQAQETNVFIIKGSSKPSVVPTNPNWKP
;
A
#
# COMPACT_ATOMS: atom_id res chain seq x y z
N MET A 1 8.61 25.61 3.94
CA MET A 1 9.41 25.20 2.77
C MET A 1 8.87 23.85 2.31
N ALA A 2 8.14 23.80 1.20
CA ALA A 2 7.61 22.55 0.65
C ALA A 2 8.78 21.81 -0.02
N SER A 3 9.21 20.71 0.59
CA SER A 3 10.22 19.84 -0.03
C SER A 3 9.57 19.16 -1.22
N ALA A 4 9.91 19.62 -2.43
CA ALA A 4 9.46 19.02 -3.67
C ALA A 4 10.05 17.62 -3.78
N VAL A 5 9.19 16.60 -3.73
CA VAL A 5 9.54 15.22 -4.05
C VAL A 5 10.18 15.22 -5.44
N LYS A 6 11.45 14.79 -5.54
CA LYS A 6 12.04 14.35 -6.81
C LYS A 6 11.27 13.09 -7.24
N LEU A 7 10.12 13.30 -7.86
CA LEU A 7 9.40 12.30 -8.64
C LEU A 7 10.29 11.98 -9.84
N GLY A 8 11.33 11.16 -9.64
CA GLY A 8 12.15 10.63 -10.72
C GLY A 8 11.22 10.08 -11.79
N VAL A 9 11.42 10.53 -13.03
CA VAL A 9 10.52 10.40 -14.20
C VAL A 9 9.60 9.18 -14.11
N LYS A 10 8.43 9.35 -13.50
CA LYS A 10 7.42 8.29 -13.43
C LYS A 10 6.75 8.20 -14.79
N SER A 11 6.52 6.98 -15.29
CA SER A 11 5.82 6.80 -16.56
C SER A 11 4.45 7.51 -16.55
N PRO A 12 3.96 8.03 -17.69
CA PRO A 12 2.70 8.79 -17.74
C PRO A 12 1.51 8.03 -17.13
N LYS A 13 1.51 6.70 -17.25
CA LYS A 13 0.51 5.82 -16.64
C LYS A 13 0.52 5.88 -15.11
N VAL A 14 1.69 5.89 -14.48
CA VAL A 14 1.82 5.97 -13.01
C VAL A 14 1.36 7.33 -12.51
N LEU A 15 1.72 8.41 -13.21
CA LEU A 15 1.26 9.76 -12.88
C LEU A 15 -0.26 9.89 -12.98
N LYS A 16 -0.87 9.32 -14.03
CA LYS A 16 -2.33 9.29 -14.20
C LYS A 16 -3.01 8.48 -13.10
N THR A 17 -2.48 7.32 -12.73
CA THR A 17 -3.05 6.51 -11.64
C THR A 17 -2.94 7.25 -10.30
N PHE A 18 -1.79 7.87 -10.02
CA PHE A 18 -1.59 8.70 -8.82
C PHE A 18 -2.63 9.83 -8.72
N ALA A 19 -2.79 10.60 -9.80
CA ALA A 19 -3.73 11.71 -9.86
C ALA A 19 -5.18 11.23 -9.62
N ASN A 20 -5.55 10.10 -10.23
CA ASN A 20 -6.92 9.58 -10.19
C ASN A 20 -7.22 8.66 -8.98
N THR A 21 -6.25 8.44 -8.09
CA THR A 21 -6.50 7.63 -6.89
C THR A 21 -7.33 8.45 -5.90
N SER A 22 -8.44 7.85 -5.42
CA SER A 22 -9.32 8.40 -4.39
C SER A 22 -8.54 8.75 -3.12
N ASN A 23 -8.99 9.79 -2.42
CA ASN A 23 -8.39 10.20 -1.14
C ASN A 23 -8.82 9.30 0.03
N ASN A 24 -9.86 8.47 -0.15
CA ASN A 24 -10.42 7.67 0.94
C ASN A 24 -10.24 6.17 0.67
N ILE A 25 -9.77 5.44 1.69
CA ILE A 25 -9.71 4.00 1.70
C ILE A 25 -11.12 3.41 1.56
N SER A 26 -11.26 2.37 0.74
CA SER A 26 -12.57 1.79 0.49
C SER A 26 -12.94 0.73 1.52
N GLN A 27 -14.23 0.39 1.57
CA GLN A 27 -14.76 -0.74 2.35
C GLN A 27 -14.15 -2.11 2.00
N LYS A 28 -13.38 -2.22 0.90
CA LYS A 28 -12.60 -3.43 0.59
C LYS A 28 -11.45 -3.61 1.57
N GLN A 29 -11.01 -2.55 2.26
CA GLN A 29 -9.93 -2.61 3.23
C GLN A 29 -10.20 -3.57 4.38
N LEU A 30 -11.47 -3.73 4.78
CA LEU A 30 -11.87 -4.64 5.86
C LEU A 30 -11.46 -6.11 5.62
N ARG A 31 -11.10 -6.48 4.38
CA ARG A 31 -10.55 -7.79 4.03
C ARG A 31 -9.10 -7.99 4.43
N HIS A 32 -8.44 -6.92 4.85
CA HIS A 32 -7.02 -6.82 5.19
C HIS A 32 -6.82 -6.22 6.59
N ILE A 33 -7.85 -6.23 7.44
CA ILE A 33 -7.74 -5.81 8.84
C ILE A 33 -7.77 -7.03 9.75
N ARG A 34 -6.82 -7.11 10.67
CA ARG A 34 -6.72 -8.21 11.64
C ARG A 34 -7.99 -8.29 12.49
N GLY A 35 -8.49 -9.51 12.69
CA GLY A 35 -9.66 -9.75 13.54
C GLY A 35 -11.00 -9.27 12.97
N ASN A 36 -11.03 -8.63 11.79
CA ASN A 36 -12.29 -8.23 11.18
C ASN A 36 -13.03 -9.44 10.61
N SER A 37 -14.36 -9.50 10.77
CA SER A 37 -15.19 -10.59 10.24
C SER A 37 -15.12 -10.75 8.71
N ARG A 38 -14.67 -9.71 7.99
CA ARG A 38 -14.50 -9.71 6.53
C ARG A 38 -13.09 -10.06 6.07
N TYR A 39 -12.16 -10.31 6.99
CA TYR A 39 -10.78 -10.70 6.69
C TYR A 39 -10.75 -11.94 5.78
N ARG A 40 -9.91 -11.92 4.74
CA ARG A 40 -9.86 -12.98 3.70
C ARG A 40 -8.54 -13.74 3.63
N GLY A 41 -7.71 -13.64 4.67
CA GLY A 41 -6.36 -14.21 4.66
C GLY A 41 -5.35 -13.33 3.90
N GLY A 42 -4.08 -13.72 3.98
CA GLY A 42 -2.97 -12.94 3.44
C GLY A 42 -2.55 -11.79 4.36
N GLY A 43 -1.75 -10.84 3.83
CA GLY A 43 -1.25 -9.74 4.65
C GLY A 43 -2.36 -8.87 5.24
N TYR A 44 -2.14 -8.37 6.46
CA TYR A 44 -3.09 -7.59 7.23
C TYR A 44 -2.47 -6.39 7.96
N MET A 45 -3.30 -5.38 8.19
CA MET A 45 -3.03 -4.20 9.02
C MET A 45 -3.84 -4.31 10.31
N GLU A 46 -3.49 -3.53 11.34
CA GLU A 46 -4.22 -3.56 12.61
C GLU A 46 -5.50 -2.71 12.55
N SER A 47 -5.53 -1.66 11.73
CA SER A 47 -6.67 -0.75 11.63
C SER A 47 -6.93 -0.22 10.21
N VAL A 48 -8.14 0.31 9.97
CA VAL A 48 -8.48 1.00 8.70
C VAL A 48 -7.75 2.35 8.62
N GLU A 49 -7.52 2.95 9.78
CA GLU A 49 -6.81 4.20 9.99
C GLU A 49 -5.36 4.09 9.52
N ASP A 50 -4.66 2.99 9.86
CA ASP A 50 -3.29 2.73 9.36
C ASP A 50 -3.27 2.64 7.83
N ALA A 51 -4.30 2.01 7.24
CA ALA A 51 -4.42 1.90 5.79
C ALA A 51 -4.68 3.27 5.14
N GLN A 52 -5.44 4.14 5.80
CA GLN A 52 -5.65 5.51 5.38
C GLN A 52 -4.35 6.31 5.48
N GLU A 53 -3.56 6.14 6.53
CA GLU A 53 -2.26 6.81 6.68
C GLU A 53 -1.29 6.44 5.55
N VAL A 54 -1.27 5.17 5.11
CA VAL A 54 -0.47 4.77 3.93
C VAL A 54 -0.95 5.46 2.65
N LEU A 55 -2.27 5.54 2.45
CA LEU A 55 -2.86 6.21 1.29
C LEU A 55 -2.54 7.72 1.30
N ASP A 56 -2.64 8.35 2.45
CA ASP A 56 -2.33 9.77 2.65
C ASP A 56 -0.85 10.05 2.45
N ALA A 57 0.04 9.20 2.98
CA ALA A 57 1.47 9.30 2.74
C ALA A 57 1.81 9.17 1.26
N TYR A 58 1.15 8.25 0.55
CA TYR A 58 1.30 8.11 -0.90
C TYR A 58 0.84 9.39 -1.61
N LYS A 59 -0.40 9.84 -1.38
CA LYS A 59 -1.00 11.02 -2.03
C LYS A 59 -0.29 12.33 -1.70
N GLY A 60 0.20 12.47 -0.47
CA GLY A 60 0.96 13.62 0.01
C GLY A 60 2.42 13.64 -0.44
N GLY A 61 2.92 12.57 -1.08
CA GLY A 61 4.31 12.46 -1.50
C GLY A 61 5.29 12.12 -0.36
N ASN A 62 4.78 11.73 0.81
CA ASN A 62 5.57 11.35 1.98
C ASN A 62 5.95 9.85 1.99
N ALA A 63 5.42 9.06 1.07
CA ALA A 63 5.80 7.66 0.88
C ALA A 63 6.97 7.51 -0.12
N THR A 64 7.87 6.57 0.15
CA THR A 64 8.90 6.19 -0.83
C THR A 64 8.28 5.26 -1.87
N PHE A 65 8.21 5.68 -3.13
CA PHE A 65 7.72 4.84 -4.21
C PHE A 65 8.77 3.81 -4.62
N LEU A 66 8.43 2.52 -4.54
CA LEU A 66 9.34 1.43 -4.88
C LEU A 66 9.15 0.93 -6.31
N GLY A 67 7.92 0.99 -6.83
CA GLY A 67 7.63 0.52 -8.18
C GLY A 67 6.17 0.15 -8.40
N VAL A 68 5.94 -0.70 -9.40
CA VAL A 68 4.62 -1.19 -9.78
C VAL A 68 4.70 -2.71 -9.90
N THR A 69 3.71 -3.39 -9.33
CA THR A 69 3.56 -4.85 -9.51
C THR A 69 3.21 -5.20 -10.97
N SER A 70 3.39 -6.46 -11.37
CA SER A 70 2.97 -6.95 -12.70
C SER A 70 1.49 -6.66 -13.03
N ASN A 71 0.63 -6.61 -12.00
CA ASN A 71 -0.79 -6.26 -12.13
C ASN A 71 -1.09 -4.75 -12.18
N GLY A 72 -0.07 -3.89 -12.21
CA GLY A 72 -0.25 -2.44 -12.30
C GLY A 72 -0.56 -1.74 -10.97
N HIS A 73 -0.40 -2.42 -9.83
CA HIS A 73 -0.59 -1.83 -8.50
C HIS A 73 0.68 -1.17 -7.98
N GLN A 74 0.51 -0.06 -7.25
CA GLN A 74 1.61 0.79 -6.80
C GLN A 74 2.21 0.18 -5.54
N VAL A 75 3.53 0.16 -5.45
CA VAL A 75 4.25 -0.33 -4.26
C VAL A 75 5.01 0.81 -3.61
N VAL A 76 4.78 1.01 -2.33
CA VAL A 76 5.33 2.11 -1.54
C VAL A 76 5.89 1.61 -0.22
N LYS A 77 6.84 2.34 0.34
CA LYS A 77 7.32 2.19 1.72
C LYS A 77 6.90 3.42 2.52
N VAL A 78 6.32 3.19 3.70
CA VAL A 78 5.86 4.24 4.63
C VAL A 78 6.45 3.94 6.00
N THR A 79 7.37 4.78 6.48
CA THR A 79 8.22 4.44 7.65
C THR A 79 7.44 4.27 8.96
N ASN A 80 6.33 4.99 9.12
CA ASN A 80 5.62 5.07 10.39
C ASN A 80 4.45 4.08 10.51
N VAL A 81 4.11 3.38 9.42
CA VAL A 81 3.01 2.40 9.41
C VAL A 81 3.58 0.99 9.39
N LYS A 82 3.03 0.15 10.27
CA LYS A 82 3.35 -1.27 10.35
C LYS A 82 2.22 -2.10 9.75
N GLY A 83 2.58 -3.17 9.06
CA GLY A 83 1.66 -4.22 8.66
C GLY A 83 2.32 -5.58 8.80
N THR A 84 1.53 -6.63 8.61
CA THR A 84 2.03 -8.01 8.59
C THR A 84 1.83 -8.58 7.19
N ASN A 85 2.93 -8.93 6.52
CA ASN A 85 2.92 -9.74 5.32
C ASN A 85 2.67 -11.21 5.70
N VAL A 86 1.67 -11.82 5.06
CA VAL A 86 1.39 -13.25 5.16
C VAL A 86 1.28 -13.79 3.74
N ASN A 87 2.15 -14.74 3.42
CA ASN A 87 2.17 -15.46 2.16
C ASN A 87 2.57 -16.92 2.42
N LEU A 88 1.58 -17.75 2.75
CA LEU A 88 1.78 -19.16 3.10
C LEU A 88 2.40 -19.96 1.96
N GLY A 89 2.07 -19.63 0.71
CA GLY A 89 2.66 -20.27 -0.47
C GLY A 89 4.16 -20.01 -0.63
N ALA A 90 4.68 -18.94 -0.02
CA ALA A 90 6.09 -18.61 0.03
C ALA A 90 6.73 -18.90 1.40
N GLY A 91 6.05 -19.65 2.29
CA GLY A 91 6.54 -19.95 3.64
C GLY A 91 6.52 -18.77 4.61
N VAL A 92 5.87 -17.65 4.26
CA VAL A 92 5.78 -16.46 5.12
C VAL A 92 4.48 -16.52 5.92
N GLN A 93 4.59 -16.88 7.20
CA GLN A 93 3.42 -17.00 8.09
C GLN A 93 3.00 -15.66 8.70
N ALA A 94 3.96 -14.87 9.17
CA ALA A 94 3.75 -13.54 9.70
C ALA A 94 5.07 -12.78 9.69
N GLN A 95 5.20 -11.81 8.78
CA GLN A 95 6.41 -10.99 8.64
C GLN A 95 6.03 -9.53 8.77
N GLU A 96 6.59 -8.84 9.77
CA GLU A 96 6.41 -7.39 9.90
C GLU A 96 6.99 -6.67 8.68
N THR A 97 6.27 -5.65 8.22
CA THR A 97 6.65 -4.87 7.04
C THR A 97 6.14 -3.45 7.14
N ASN A 98 6.83 -2.54 6.47
CA ASN A 98 6.41 -1.17 6.20
C ASN A 98 6.32 -0.90 4.69
N VAL A 99 6.20 -1.98 3.91
CA VAL A 99 6.05 -1.96 2.45
C VAL A 99 4.65 -2.42 2.10
N PHE A 100 3.99 -1.64 1.24
CA PHE A 100 2.57 -1.76 0.98
C PHE A 100 2.26 -1.69 -0.52
N ILE A 101 1.29 -2.49 -0.93
CA ILE A 101 0.70 -2.45 -2.26
C ILE A 101 -0.62 -1.67 -2.18
N ILE A 102 -0.73 -0.59 -2.94
CA ILE A 102 -1.96 0.18 -3.11
C ILE A 102 -2.70 -0.37 -4.33
N LYS A 103 -3.84 -1.03 -4.05
CA LYS A 103 -4.70 -1.67 -5.05
C LYS A 103 -5.90 -0.81 -5.38
N GLY A 104 -6.14 -0.61 -6.68
CA GLY A 104 -7.29 0.15 -7.21
C GLY A 104 -7.13 1.67 -7.01
N SER A 105 -7.60 2.45 -7.99
CA SER A 105 -7.59 3.92 -7.91
C SER A 105 -8.90 4.48 -7.37
N SER A 106 -10.06 4.02 -7.86
CA SER A 106 -11.37 4.53 -7.44
C SER A 106 -11.85 3.99 -6.09
N LYS A 107 -11.52 2.73 -5.78
CA LYS A 107 -11.85 2.06 -4.51
C LYS A 107 -10.55 1.49 -3.92
N PRO A 108 -9.66 2.35 -3.39
CA PRO A 108 -8.34 1.93 -2.97
C PRO A 108 -8.43 0.97 -1.77
N SER A 109 -7.45 0.07 -1.70
CA SER A 109 -7.16 -0.79 -0.54
C SER A 109 -5.65 -1.00 -0.46
N VAL A 110 -5.15 -1.12 0.75
CA VAL A 110 -3.74 -1.26 1.08
C VAL A 110 -3.49 -2.66 1.62
N VAL A 111 -2.46 -3.32 1.09
CA VAL A 111 -2.07 -4.68 1.51
C VAL A 111 -0.58 -4.68 1.83
N PRO A 112 -0.17 -5.12 3.04
CA PRO A 112 1.23 -5.31 3.37
C PRO A 112 1.89 -6.36 2.46
N THR A 113 3.16 -6.17 2.12
CA THR A 113 3.92 -7.10 1.28
C THR A 113 5.35 -7.28 1.77
N ASN A 114 6.14 -8.06 1.04
CA ASN A 114 7.54 -8.35 1.37
C ASN A 114 8.31 -7.05 1.71
N PRO A 115 8.95 -6.94 2.90
CA PRO A 115 9.70 -5.74 3.29
C PRO A 115 10.91 -5.45 2.37
N ASN A 116 11.37 -6.47 1.66
CA ASN A 116 12.46 -6.39 0.68
C ASN A 116 11.94 -6.45 -0.77
N TRP A 117 10.70 -6.00 -1.01
CA TRP A 117 10.09 -6.02 -2.34
C TRP A 117 10.96 -5.32 -3.38
N LYS A 118 11.08 -5.94 -4.55
CA LYS A 118 11.76 -5.39 -5.73
C LYS A 118 10.84 -5.56 -6.96
N PRO A 119 10.89 -4.63 -7.92
CA PRO A 119 10.15 -4.74 -9.19
C PRO A 119 10.50 -5.98 -10.00
#